data_AF-A0A8H5HP32-F1
#
_entry.id   AF-A0A8H5HP32-F1
#
_cell.length_a   1.000
_cell.length_b   1.000
_cell.length_c   1.000
_cell.angle_alpha   90.00
_cell.angle_beta   90.00
_cell.angle_gamma   90.00
#
_symmetry.space_group_name_H-M   'P 1'
#
loop_
_entity.id
_entity.type
_entity.pdbx_description
1 polymer ?
#
loop_
_entity_poly.entity_id
_entity_poly.type
_entity_poly.pdbx_seq_one_letter_code
_entity_poly.pdbx_strand_id
1 'polypeptide(L)'
;MSNPSSSRENGSSLRRNILACLTKLSHGSAPFISTFILIHLTAPVMANIGGSSLSSQTMLLGREYYQTGFGEKYLVLGPLALHVLSGTTKRLLSPQKQPPRPLSTLLSWAGYSAALFFLPIHFMTHRVHPTATTAPISGVGPSELDYEFVKLGLQKWPLASWFLYTGLVCSVALHMADGTALIWSTYFRRQGRKQAGGKGGKWYNRRTKVLAGVVLPVLAGLYAVSKEPLLLFSSMARRYEAVFNSESWIYRL
;
A
#
# COMPACT_ATOMS: atom_id res chain seq x y z
N MET A 1 0.05 -25.21 -51.53
CA MET A 1 0.98 -24.53 -50.59
C MET A 1 0.17 -23.56 -49.74
N SER A 2 -0.17 -23.94 -48.52
CA SER A 2 -0.89 -23.09 -47.56
C SER A 2 0.07 -22.09 -46.93
N ASN A 3 -0.30 -20.81 -46.97
CA ASN A 3 0.54 -19.68 -46.56
C ASN A 3 0.60 -19.61 -45.02
N PRO A 4 1.76 -19.82 -44.36
CA PRO A 4 1.85 -19.85 -42.89
C PRO A 4 1.85 -18.47 -42.22
N SER A 5 1.57 -17.39 -42.97
CA SER A 5 1.71 -16.01 -42.50
C SER A 5 0.54 -15.51 -41.65
N SER A 6 -0.67 -16.06 -41.80
CA SER A 6 -1.89 -15.53 -41.14
C SER A 6 -1.93 -15.76 -39.62
N SER A 7 -1.30 -16.82 -39.12
CA SER A 7 -1.29 -17.15 -37.69
C SER A 7 -0.35 -16.27 -36.86
N ARG A 8 0.76 -15.78 -37.45
CA ARG A 8 1.74 -14.91 -36.77
C ARG A 8 1.25 -13.48 -36.59
N GLU A 9 0.48 -12.94 -37.54
CA GLU A 9 -0.05 -11.57 -37.42
C GLU A 9 -1.13 -11.47 -36.33
N ASN A 10 -2.01 -12.48 -36.24
CA ASN A 10 -3.14 -12.47 -35.31
C ASN A 10 -2.72 -12.58 -33.83
N GLY A 11 -1.65 -13.33 -33.53
CA GLY A 11 -1.10 -13.41 -32.18
C GLY A 11 -0.48 -12.09 -31.68
N SER A 12 0.03 -11.26 -32.59
CA SER A 12 0.63 -9.96 -32.26
C SER A 12 -0.42 -8.90 -31.90
N SER A 13 -1.57 -8.92 -32.58
CA SER A 13 -2.67 -7.97 -32.35
C SER A 13 -3.39 -8.28 -31.03
N LEU A 14 -3.69 -9.55 -30.75
CA LEU A 14 -4.31 -9.99 -29.50
C LEU A 14 -3.46 -9.63 -28.28
N ARG A 15 -2.16 -9.96 -28.32
CA ARG A 15 -1.23 -9.64 -27.23
C ARG A 15 -1.17 -8.13 -26.95
N ARG A 16 -1.10 -7.31 -28.01
CA ARG A 16 -1.11 -5.85 -27.89
C ARG A 16 -2.40 -5.35 -27.22
N ASN A 17 -3.54 -5.91 -27.61
CA ASN A 17 -4.84 -5.56 -27.02
C ASN A 17 -4.93 -5.95 -25.54
N ILE A 18 -4.44 -7.14 -25.18
CA ILE A 18 -4.35 -7.59 -23.78
C ILE A 18 -3.46 -6.64 -22.97
N LEU A 19 -2.26 -6.33 -23.45
CA LEU A 19 -1.34 -5.40 -22.76
C LEU A 19 -1.94 -4.00 -22.59
N ALA A 20 -2.69 -3.52 -23.58
CA ALA A 20 -3.42 -2.25 -23.49
C ALA A 20 -4.54 -2.31 -22.44
N CYS A 21 -5.32 -3.40 -22.41
CA CYS A 21 -6.37 -3.63 -21.42
C CYS A 21 -5.78 -3.68 -20.00
N LEU A 22 -4.76 -4.50 -19.75
CA LEU A 22 -4.10 -4.59 -18.45
C LEU A 22 -3.50 -3.25 -18.00
N THR A 23 -3.03 -2.43 -18.94
CA THR A 23 -2.53 -1.08 -18.63
C THR A 23 -3.66 -0.19 -18.14
N LYS A 24 -4.81 -0.21 -18.82
CA LYS A 24 -6.01 0.52 -18.41
C LYS A 24 -6.52 0.04 -17.06
N LEU A 25 -6.55 -1.27 -16.79
CA LEU A 25 -6.97 -1.83 -15.51
C LEU A 25 -6.04 -1.40 -14.36
N SER A 26 -4.72 -1.50 -14.55
CA SER A 26 -3.73 -1.06 -13.55
C SER A 26 -3.82 0.46 -13.30
N HIS A 27 -3.96 1.28 -14.33
CA HIS A 27 -4.08 2.73 -14.15
C HIS A 27 -5.46 3.14 -13.59
N GLY A 28 -6.53 2.46 -14.00
CA GLY A 28 -7.90 2.75 -13.58
C GLY A 28 -8.20 2.33 -12.14
N SER A 29 -7.49 1.35 -11.60
CA SER A 29 -7.55 0.97 -10.18
C SER A 29 -6.77 1.91 -9.25
N ALA A 30 -5.77 2.63 -9.79
CA ALA A 30 -4.90 3.48 -8.97
C ALA A 30 -5.61 4.62 -8.22
N PRO A 31 -6.63 5.31 -8.76
CA PRO A 31 -7.40 6.30 -8.01
C PRO A 31 -8.09 5.73 -6.76
N PHE A 32 -8.68 4.54 -6.83
CA PHE A 32 -9.31 3.90 -5.67
C PHE A 32 -8.30 3.61 -4.56
N ILE A 33 -7.15 3.03 -4.93
CA ILE A 33 -6.04 2.77 -4.01
C ILE A 33 -5.52 4.09 -3.41
N SER A 34 -5.40 5.14 -4.23
CA SER A 34 -4.92 6.45 -3.78
C SER A 34 -5.88 7.11 -2.79
N THR A 35 -7.19 7.03 -3.03
CA THR A 35 -8.23 7.50 -2.11
C THR A 35 -8.18 6.73 -0.79
N PHE A 36 -8.07 5.40 -0.84
CA PHE A 36 -7.89 4.58 0.36
C PHE A 36 -6.65 5.01 1.15
N ILE A 37 -5.49 5.14 0.49
CA ILE A 37 -4.25 5.57 1.14
C ILE A 37 -4.40 6.96 1.76
N LEU A 38 -5.02 7.90 1.04
CA LEU A 38 -5.25 9.25 1.55
C LEU A 38 -6.03 9.21 2.86
N ILE A 39 -7.17 8.51 2.88
CA ILE A 39 -8.02 8.40 4.07
C ILE A 39 -7.29 7.63 5.18
N HIS A 40 -6.67 6.49 4.86
CA HIS A 40 -6.00 5.62 5.82
C HIS A 40 -4.82 6.33 6.51
N LEU A 41 -4.02 7.10 5.76
CA LEU A 41 -2.88 7.83 6.30
C LEU A 41 -3.28 9.11 7.06
N THR A 42 -4.53 9.57 6.99
CA THR A 42 -4.96 10.70 7.84
C THR A 42 -4.85 10.36 9.32
N ALA A 43 -5.28 9.17 9.74
CA ALA A 43 -5.25 8.76 11.15
C ALA A 43 -3.85 8.84 11.80
N PRO A 44 -2.78 8.25 11.23
CA PRO A 44 -1.45 8.39 11.82
C PRO A 44 -0.91 9.82 11.70
N VAL A 45 -1.29 10.60 10.69
CA VAL A 45 -0.89 12.01 10.59
C VAL A 45 -1.53 12.86 11.69
N MET A 46 -2.79 12.61 12.04
CA MET A 46 -3.49 13.35 13.09
C MET A 46 -2.92 13.15 14.49
N ALA A 47 -2.10 12.11 14.71
CA ALA A 47 -1.36 11.93 15.96
C ALA A 47 -0.42 13.10 16.28
N ASN A 48 0.09 13.79 15.26
CA ASN A 48 0.96 14.96 15.46
C ASN A 48 0.23 16.13 16.16
N ILE A 49 -1.10 16.11 16.19
CA ILE A 49 -1.93 17.18 16.75
C ILE A 49 -2.62 16.71 18.03
N GLY A 50 -3.29 15.55 17.98
CA GLY A 50 -4.15 15.07 19.08
C GLY A 50 -3.77 13.70 19.62
N GLY A 51 -2.57 13.20 19.32
CA GLY A 51 -2.07 11.94 19.85
C GLY A 51 -2.88 10.71 19.44
N SER A 52 -2.77 9.62 20.21
CA SER A 52 -3.51 8.38 19.95
C SER A 52 -5.02 8.58 19.94
N SER A 53 -5.54 9.48 20.79
CA SER A 53 -6.99 9.73 20.89
C SER A 53 -7.58 10.24 19.57
N LEU A 54 -6.99 11.28 18.98
CA LEU A 54 -7.47 11.83 17.71
C LEU A 54 -7.21 10.87 16.54
N SER A 55 -6.10 10.13 16.58
CA SER A 55 -5.83 9.07 15.60
C SER A 55 -6.87 7.94 15.66
N SER A 56 -7.26 7.48 16.85
CA SER A 56 -8.34 6.49 17.04
C SER A 56 -9.65 7.00 16.45
N GLN A 57 -10.07 8.23 16.78
CA GLN A 57 -11.31 8.82 16.26
C GLN A 57 -11.28 8.96 14.72
N THR A 58 -10.18 9.48 14.18
CA THR A 58 -9.99 9.65 12.73
C THR A 58 -10.02 8.29 12.01
N MET A 59 -9.38 7.29 12.60
CA MET A 59 -9.38 5.94 12.05
C MET A 59 -10.79 5.35 12.04
N LEU A 60 -11.56 5.47 13.13
CA LEU A 60 -12.96 5.00 13.18
C LEU A 60 -13.80 5.64 12.06
N LEU A 61 -13.68 6.95 11.83
CA LEU A 61 -14.33 7.62 10.69
C LEU A 61 -13.88 7.04 9.33
N GLY A 62 -12.59 6.77 9.18
CA GLY A 62 -12.07 6.13 7.97
C GLY A 62 -12.66 4.73 7.75
N ARG A 63 -12.87 3.95 8.81
CA ARG A 63 -13.46 2.61 8.74
C ARG A 63 -14.90 2.64 8.24
N GLU A 64 -15.70 3.63 8.64
CA GLU A 64 -17.05 3.81 8.10
C GLU A 64 -17.05 4.06 6.60
N TYR A 65 -16.00 4.70 6.07
CA TYR A 65 -15.90 4.97 4.64
C TYR A 65 -15.51 3.73 3.83
N TYR A 66 -14.48 2.97 4.25
CA TYR A 66 -13.91 1.91 3.42
C TYR A 66 -13.98 0.49 4.01
N GLN A 67 -14.32 0.28 5.29
CA GLN A 67 -14.45 -1.05 5.90
C GLN A 67 -15.89 -1.55 5.98
N THR A 68 -16.78 -1.03 5.14
CA THR A 68 -18.12 -1.60 4.98
C THR A 68 -18.07 -2.92 4.22
N GLY A 69 -19.12 -3.74 4.32
CA GLY A 69 -19.20 -5.03 3.61
C GLY A 69 -19.01 -4.91 2.09
N PHE A 70 -19.35 -3.76 1.50
CA PHE A 70 -19.08 -3.42 0.11
C PHE A 70 -17.72 -2.73 -0.08
N GLY A 71 -17.42 -1.70 0.72
CA GLY A 71 -16.24 -0.86 0.57
C GLY A 71 -14.94 -1.63 0.64
N GLU A 72 -14.81 -2.54 1.61
CA GLU A 72 -13.56 -3.26 1.80
C GLU A 72 -13.28 -4.19 0.61
N LYS A 73 -14.32 -4.91 0.16
CA LYS A 73 -14.20 -5.89 -0.93
C LYS A 73 -13.97 -5.21 -2.27
N TYR A 74 -14.76 -4.18 -2.60
CA TYR A 74 -14.84 -3.67 -3.96
C TYR A 74 -14.16 -2.32 -4.17
N LEU A 75 -13.90 -1.54 -3.11
CA LEU A 75 -13.23 -0.25 -3.22
C LEU A 75 -11.78 -0.28 -2.70
N VAL A 76 -11.42 -1.29 -1.88
CA VAL A 76 -10.05 -1.47 -1.38
C VAL A 76 -9.40 -2.71 -1.99
N LEU A 77 -9.87 -3.91 -1.64
CA LEU A 77 -9.22 -5.17 -2.02
C LEU A 77 -9.33 -5.46 -3.52
N GLY A 78 -10.49 -5.24 -4.12
CA GLY A 78 -10.72 -5.43 -5.55
C GLY A 78 -9.78 -4.60 -6.42
N PRO A 79 -9.73 -3.26 -6.26
CA PRO A 79 -8.80 -2.40 -7.00
C PRO A 79 -7.34 -2.75 -6.73
N LEU A 80 -6.96 -3.06 -5.49
CA LEU A 80 -5.61 -3.50 -5.15
C LEU A 80 -5.23 -4.79 -5.89
N ALA A 81 -6.10 -5.80 -5.86
CA ALA A 81 -5.89 -7.07 -6.57
C ALA A 81 -5.80 -6.85 -8.08
N LEU A 82 -6.73 -6.09 -8.66
CA LEU A 82 -6.70 -5.74 -10.09
C LEU A 82 -5.40 -5.02 -10.47
N HIS A 83 -4.90 -4.13 -9.62
CA HIS A 83 -3.66 -3.39 -9.84
C HIS A 83 -2.44 -4.33 -9.85
N VAL A 84 -2.29 -5.15 -8.81
CA VAL A 84 -1.16 -6.08 -8.65
C VAL A 84 -1.17 -7.16 -9.73
N LEU A 85 -2.33 -7.79 -9.98
CA LEU A 85 -2.47 -8.81 -11.00
C LEU A 85 -2.21 -8.25 -12.40
N SER A 86 -2.82 -7.10 -12.75
CA SER A 86 -2.59 -6.49 -14.06
C SER A 86 -1.12 -6.12 -14.27
N GLY A 87 -0.45 -5.57 -13.26
CA GLY A 87 0.98 -5.25 -13.31
C GLY A 87 1.86 -6.50 -13.50
N THR A 88 1.56 -7.57 -12.78
CA THR A 88 2.29 -8.85 -12.85
C THR A 88 2.06 -9.54 -14.19
N THR A 89 0.81 -9.68 -14.62
CA THR A 89 0.46 -10.28 -15.91
C THR A 89 1.06 -9.48 -17.07
N LYS A 90 1.10 -8.14 -17.01
CA LYS A 90 1.81 -7.33 -18.02
C LYS A 90 3.29 -7.71 -18.11
N ARG A 91 3.96 -7.90 -16.97
CA ARG A 91 5.37 -8.28 -16.94
C ARG A 91 5.57 -9.64 -17.61
N LEU A 92 4.74 -10.63 -17.28
CA LEU A 92 4.79 -11.98 -17.84
C LEU A 92 4.48 -12.00 -19.36
N LEU A 93 3.54 -11.17 -19.80
CA LEU A 93 3.11 -11.09 -21.19
C LEU A 93 3.90 -10.06 -22.02
N SER A 94 4.94 -9.41 -21.50
CA SER A 94 5.72 -8.42 -22.26
C SER A 94 6.66 -9.10 -23.28
N PRO A 95 6.69 -8.66 -24.55
CA PRO A 95 7.52 -9.30 -25.58
C PRO A 95 9.00 -8.96 -25.40
N GLN A 96 9.89 -9.82 -25.89
CA GLN A 96 11.34 -9.59 -25.82
C GLN A 96 11.77 -8.27 -26.47
N LYS A 97 11.08 -7.84 -27.55
CA LYS A 97 11.34 -6.57 -28.25
C LYS A 97 10.86 -5.33 -27.47
N GLN A 98 9.95 -5.50 -26.52
CA GLN A 98 9.46 -4.43 -25.64
C GLN A 98 9.40 -4.98 -24.21
N PRO A 99 10.56 -5.20 -23.59
CA PRO A 99 10.63 -5.85 -22.29
C PRO A 99 9.93 -5.00 -21.22
N PRO A 100 9.42 -5.63 -20.15
CA PRO A 100 8.84 -4.90 -19.05
C PRO A 100 9.91 -4.07 -18.33
N ARG A 101 9.49 -3.06 -17.58
CA ARG A 101 10.41 -2.22 -16.81
C ARG A 101 11.32 -3.09 -15.91
N PRO A 102 12.65 -2.85 -15.84
CA PRO A 102 13.55 -3.69 -15.06
C PRO A 102 13.15 -3.79 -13.59
N LEU A 103 13.36 -4.96 -12.97
CA LEU A 103 13.09 -5.19 -11.54
C LEU A 103 13.97 -4.32 -10.64
N SER A 104 15.17 -3.95 -11.09
CA SER A 104 16.09 -3.06 -10.38
C SER A 104 15.60 -1.61 -10.25
N THR A 105 14.53 -1.24 -10.96
CA THR A 105 13.96 0.11 -10.82
C THR A 105 13.28 0.28 -9.47
N LEU A 106 13.42 1.46 -8.86
CA LEU A 106 12.80 1.77 -7.57
C LEU A 106 11.27 1.57 -7.59
N LEU A 107 10.59 1.95 -8.68
CA LEU A 107 9.16 1.66 -8.86
C LEU A 107 8.83 0.17 -8.69
N SER A 108 9.64 -0.72 -9.29
CA SER A 108 9.40 -2.16 -9.23
C SER A 108 9.73 -2.71 -7.84
N TRP A 109 10.91 -2.36 -7.30
CA TRP A 109 11.32 -2.75 -5.95
C TRP A 109 10.29 -2.33 -4.90
N ALA A 110 9.94 -1.04 -4.85
CA ALA A 110 8.95 -0.52 -3.91
C ALA A 110 7.57 -1.19 -4.08
N GLY A 111 7.17 -1.46 -5.33
CA GLY A 111 5.92 -2.18 -5.60
C GLY A 111 5.91 -3.62 -5.08
N TYR A 112 6.98 -4.39 -5.33
CA TYR A 112 7.09 -5.77 -4.86
C TYR A 112 7.29 -5.84 -3.35
N SER A 113 8.11 -4.98 -2.76
CA SER A 113 8.29 -4.89 -1.32
C SER A 113 6.96 -4.59 -0.62
N ALA A 114 6.17 -3.64 -1.15
CA ALA A 114 4.83 -3.39 -0.63
C ALA A 114 3.92 -4.61 -0.80
N ALA A 115 3.76 -5.11 -2.03
CA ALA A 115 2.74 -6.12 -2.34
C ALA A 115 3.02 -7.51 -1.76
N LEU A 116 4.28 -7.93 -1.64
CA LEU A 116 4.64 -9.29 -1.24
C LEU A 116 5.06 -9.41 0.22
N PHE A 117 5.46 -8.30 0.86
CA PHE A 117 6.03 -8.35 2.20
C PHE A 117 5.29 -7.42 3.16
N PHE A 118 5.40 -6.11 2.99
CA PHE A 118 4.91 -5.17 3.99
C PHE A 118 3.38 -5.12 4.09
N LEU A 119 2.68 -5.09 2.94
CA LEU A 119 1.22 -4.98 2.94
C LEU A 119 0.52 -6.23 3.45
N PRO A 120 0.89 -7.47 3.04
CA PRO A 120 0.31 -8.67 3.62
C PRO A 120 0.51 -8.74 5.14
N ILE A 121 1.72 -8.45 5.64
CA ILE A 121 1.99 -8.48 7.09
C ILE A 121 1.14 -7.43 7.82
N HIS A 122 1.05 -6.21 7.28
CA HIS A 122 0.22 -5.15 7.84
C HIS A 122 -1.27 -5.54 7.86
N PHE A 123 -1.80 -6.04 6.75
CA PHE A 123 -3.20 -6.47 6.64
C PHE A 123 -3.48 -7.61 7.61
N MET A 124 -2.62 -8.63 7.68
CA MET A 124 -2.80 -9.75 8.61
C MET A 124 -2.77 -9.26 10.06
N THR A 125 -1.79 -8.44 10.44
CA THR A 125 -1.62 -7.96 11.83
C THR A 125 -2.76 -7.02 12.27
N HIS A 126 -3.24 -6.14 11.40
CA HIS A 126 -4.22 -5.09 11.76
C HIS A 126 -5.66 -5.37 11.33
N ARG A 127 -5.90 -6.42 10.53
CA ARG A 127 -7.25 -6.75 10.05
C ARG A 127 -7.66 -8.18 10.32
N VAL A 128 -6.78 -9.16 10.09
CA VAL A 128 -7.16 -10.59 10.13
C VAL A 128 -6.90 -11.19 11.51
N HIS A 129 -5.68 -11.13 12.01
CA HIS A 129 -5.29 -11.74 13.29
C HIS A 129 -6.11 -11.25 14.49
N PRO A 130 -6.47 -9.95 14.61
CA PRO A 130 -7.34 -9.51 15.71
C PRO A 130 -8.70 -10.22 15.75
N THR A 131 -9.20 -10.71 14.61
CA THR A 131 -10.50 -11.39 14.52
C THR A 131 -10.45 -12.87 14.89
N ALA A 132 -9.27 -13.40 15.22
CA ALA A 132 -9.13 -14.80 15.63
C ALA A 132 -9.97 -15.11 16.87
N THR A 133 -10.77 -16.18 16.81
CA THR A 133 -11.66 -16.59 17.91
C THR A 133 -10.95 -17.41 18.99
N THR A 134 -9.68 -17.78 18.76
CA THR A 134 -8.85 -18.53 19.70
C THR A 134 -8.56 -17.71 20.95
N ALA A 135 -8.58 -18.38 22.11
CA ALA A 135 -8.14 -17.74 23.35
C ALA A 135 -6.62 -17.47 23.30
N PRO A 136 -6.14 -16.33 23.82
CA PRO A 136 -6.89 -15.30 24.55
C PRO A 136 -7.43 -14.17 23.67
N ILE A 137 -7.25 -14.18 22.34
CA ILE A 137 -7.66 -13.07 21.45
C ILE A 137 -9.18 -12.90 21.46
N SER A 138 -9.92 -14.00 21.34
CA SER A 138 -11.39 -14.05 21.45
C SER A 138 -12.11 -13.01 20.58
N GLY A 139 -11.60 -12.76 19.37
CA GLY A 139 -12.18 -11.85 18.38
C GLY A 139 -12.24 -10.38 18.83
N VAL A 140 -11.13 -9.66 18.72
CA VAL A 140 -11.08 -8.20 18.95
C VAL A 140 -11.86 -7.50 17.84
N GLY A 141 -12.96 -6.85 18.24
CA GLY A 141 -13.87 -6.20 17.31
C GLY A 141 -13.31 -4.91 16.68
N PRO A 142 -13.88 -4.41 15.57
CA PRO A 142 -13.50 -3.13 14.99
C PRO A 142 -13.69 -1.92 15.92
N SER A 143 -14.62 -1.97 16.87
CA SER A 143 -14.77 -0.93 17.89
C SER A 143 -13.71 -1.00 18.99
N GLU A 144 -13.13 -2.18 19.22
CA GLU A 144 -12.10 -2.41 20.23
C GLU A 144 -10.69 -2.21 19.69
N LEU A 145 -10.47 -2.33 18.37
CA LEU A 145 -9.14 -2.25 17.77
C LEU A 145 -8.80 -0.81 17.41
N ASP A 146 -8.03 -0.10 18.22
CA ASP A 146 -7.72 1.33 18.00
C ASP A 146 -6.22 1.66 18.03
N TYR A 147 -5.83 2.94 18.18
CA TYR A 147 -4.41 3.31 18.23
C TYR A 147 -3.69 2.84 19.50
N GLU A 148 -4.38 2.38 20.55
CA GLU A 148 -3.71 1.71 21.66
C GLU A 148 -3.12 0.36 21.24
N PHE A 149 -3.74 -0.34 20.27
CA PHE A 149 -3.16 -1.55 19.67
C PHE A 149 -1.84 -1.24 18.96
N VAL A 150 -1.82 -0.15 18.18
CA VAL A 150 -0.61 0.32 17.47
C VAL A 150 0.47 0.75 18.46
N LYS A 151 0.09 1.52 19.49
CA LYS A 151 0.96 1.98 20.56
C LYS A 151 1.62 0.82 21.30
N LEU A 152 0.85 -0.21 21.65
CA LEU A 152 1.36 -1.42 22.31
C LEU A 152 2.43 -2.10 21.45
N GLY A 153 2.16 -2.27 20.15
CA GLY A 153 3.13 -2.83 19.20
C GLY A 153 4.43 -2.02 19.17
N LEU A 154 4.33 -0.69 19.01
CA LEU A 154 5.47 0.23 18.97
C LEU A 154 6.31 0.22 20.25
N GLN A 155 5.70 0.00 21.41
CA GLN A 155 6.40 0.01 22.69
C GLN A 155 7.00 -1.36 23.04
N LYS A 156 6.28 -2.44 22.77
CA LYS A 156 6.70 -3.80 23.14
C LYS A 156 7.63 -4.44 22.11
N TRP A 157 7.44 -4.13 20.82
CA TRP A 157 8.29 -4.63 19.72
C TRP A 157 8.74 -3.48 18.81
N PRO A 158 9.50 -2.50 19.34
CA PRO A 158 9.83 -1.28 18.63
C PRO A 158 10.52 -1.55 17.30
N LEU A 159 11.51 -2.44 17.26
CA LEU A 159 12.28 -2.71 16.04
C LEU A 159 11.39 -3.28 14.93
N ALA A 160 10.60 -4.30 15.24
CA ALA A 160 9.70 -4.93 14.27
C ALA A 160 8.63 -3.93 13.77
N SER A 161 7.97 -3.20 14.69
CA SER A 161 6.96 -2.22 14.32
C SER A 161 7.54 -1.08 13.49
N TRP A 162 8.69 -0.50 13.89
CA TRP A 162 9.32 0.59 13.13
C TRP A 162 9.76 0.13 11.74
N PHE A 163 10.36 -1.06 11.64
CA PHE A 163 10.74 -1.63 10.34
C PHE A 163 9.52 -1.83 9.43
N LEU A 164 8.44 -2.41 9.95
CA LEU A 164 7.23 -2.69 9.18
C LEU A 164 6.50 -1.42 8.75
N TYR A 165 6.28 -0.47 9.65
CA TYR A 165 5.60 0.79 9.31
C TYR A 165 6.44 1.65 8.37
N THR A 166 7.73 1.81 8.64
CA THR A 166 8.64 2.60 7.79
C THR A 166 8.76 1.95 6.41
N GLY A 167 8.98 0.63 6.38
CA GLY A 167 9.09 -0.12 5.13
C GLY A 167 7.82 -0.02 4.29
N LEU A 168 6.64 -0.16 4.90
CA LEU A 168 5.37 -0.04 4.20
C LEU A 168 5.15 1.37 3.64
N VAL A 169 5.24 2.41 4.50
CA VAL A 169 4.92 3.78 4.07
C VAL A 169 5.90 4.27 3.01
N CYS A 170 7.21 3.97 3.16
CA CYS A 170 8.21 4.31 2.15
C CYS A 170 7.97 3.57 0.84
N SER A 171 7.70 2.27 0.88
CA SER A 171 7.44 1.47 -0.33
C SER A 171 6.22 1.98 -1.09
N VAL A 172 5.11 2.21 -0.39
CA VAL A 172 3.87 2.73 -0.98
C VAL A 172 4.07 4.14 -1.54
N ALA A 173 4.69 5.05 -0.77
CA ALA A 173 4.89 6.43 -1.18
C ALA A 173 5.83 6.55 -2.40
N LEU A 174 6.94 5.81 -2.42
CA LEU A 174 7.88 5.79 -3.55
C LEU A 174 7.25 5.16 -4.79
N HIS A 175 6.51 4.05 -4.63
CA HIS A 175 5.78 3.43 -5.74
C HIS A 175 4.74 4.39 -6.33
N MET A 176 3.97 5.06 -5.47
CA MET A 176 3.00 6.07 -5.86
C MET A 176 3.66 7.24 -6.60
N ALA A 177 4.77 7.80 -6.08
CA ALA A 177 5.45 8.94 -6.68
C ALA A 177 5.87 8.69 -8.15
N ASP A 178 6.48 7.53 -8.40
CA ASP A 178 6.91 7.11 -9.73
C ASP A 178 5.72 6.68 -10.61
N GLY A 179 4.73 6.00 -10.02
CA GLY A 179 3.51 5.54 -10.68
C GLY A 179 2.66 6.70 -11.21
N THR A 180 2.42 7.72 -10.38
CA THR A 180 1.72 8.95 -10.79
C THR A 180 2.45 9.66 -11.92
N ALA A 181 3.79 9.70 -11.89
CA ALA A 181 4.58 10.29 -12.98
C ALA A 181 4.41 9.53 -14.30
N LEU A 182 4.36 8.19 -14.22
CA LEU A 182 4.13 7.33 -15.38
C LEU A 182 2.73 7.54 -15.97
N ILE A 183 1.69 7.49 -15.14
CA ILE A 183 0.30 7.74 -15.54
C ILE A 183 0.18 9.13 -16.18
N TRP A 184 0.73 10.16 -15.53
CA TRP A 184 0.73 11.52 -16.05
C TRP A 184 1.38 11.62 -17.44
N SER A 185 2.55 11.00 -17.60
CA SER A 185 3.26 11.00 -18.88
C SER A 185 2.51 10.25 -19.99
N THR A 186 1.72 9.24 -19.63
CA THR A 186 0.99 8.39 -20.58
C THR A 186 -0.23 9.10 -21.13
N TYR A 187 -0.99 9.80 -20.29
CA TYR A 187 -2.27 10.41 -20.69
C TYR A 187 -2.17 11.89 -21.03
N PHE A 188 -1.36 12.66 -20.31
CA PHE A 188 -1.39 14.14 -20.39
C PHE A 188 -0.20 14.74 -21.13
N ARG A 189 0.94 14.03 -21.22
CA ARG A 189 2.18 14.61 -21.78
C ARG A 189 2.35 14.42 -23.30
N ARG A 190 1.35 13.85 -23.99
CA ARG A 190 1.38 13.64 -25.46
C ARG A 190 1.35 14.95 -26.28
N GLN A 191 0.96 16.07 -25.67
CA GLN A 191 0.85 17.37 -26.35
C GLN A 191 2.16 18.19 -26.42
N GLY A 192 3.22 17.82 -25.68
CA GLY A 192 4.45 18.64 -25.54
C GLY A 192 5.75 17.98 -26.01
N ARG A 193 5.69 16.95 -26.85
CA ARG A 193 6.85 16.09 -27.17
C ARG A 193 7.94 16.75 -28.03
N LYS A 194 7.79 18.02 -28.43
CA LYS A 194 8.80 18.75 -29.22
C LYS A 194 9.84 19.55 -28.41
N GLN A 195 9.67 19.75 -27.10
CA GLN A 195 10.61 20.55 -26.30
C GLN A 195 10.76 20.00 -24.88
N ALA A 196 11.72 19.10 -24.65
CA ALA A 196 12.40 19.00 -23.35
C ALA A 196 13.48 17.91 -23.38
N GLY A 197 14.59 18.18 -24.07
CA GLY A 197 15.89 17.57 -23.76
C GLY A 197 16.47 18.11 -22.44
N GLY A 198 15.65 18.23 -21.39
CA GLY A 198 15.96 18.97 -20.17
C GLY A 198 16.01 18.09 -18.93
N LYS A 199 17.23 17.61 -18.62
CA LYS A 199 17.85 17.33 -17.31
C LYS A 199 17.01 16.61 -16.23
N GLY A 200 17.54 15.47 -15.76
CA GLY A 200 16.97 14.59 -14.72
C GLY A 200 16.68 15.19 -13.33
N GLY A 201 16.85 16.50 -13.12
CA GLY A 201 16.59 17.18 -11.83
C GLY A 201 15.11 17.26 -11.43
N LYS A 202 14.15 17.19 -12.38
CA LYS A 202 12.71 17.28 -12.04
C LYS A 202 12.17 16.04 -11.31
N TRP A 203 12.81 14.88 -11.44
CA TRP A 203 12.34 13.63 -10.83
C TRP A 203 12.78 13.49 -9.37
N TYR A 204 14.03 13.87 -9.06
CA TYR A 204 14.54 13.88 -7.69
C TYR A 204 13.66 14.76 -6.79
N ASN A 205 13.35 15.98 -7.25
CA ASN A 205 12.49 16.91 -6.52
C ASN A 205 11.09 16.36 -6.24
N ARG A 206 10.56 15.46 -7.08
CA ARG A 206 9.23 14.86 -6.85
C ARG A 206 9.27 13.83 -5.73
N ARG A 207 10.24 12.92 -5.75
CA ARG A 207 10.36 11.89 -4.71
C ARG A 207 10.59 12.54 -3.36
N THR A 208 11.49 13.52 -3.27
CA THR A 208 11.73 14.29 -2.05
C THR A 208 10.45 14.96 -1.55
N LYS A 209 9.64 15.55 -2.44
CA LYS A 209 8.35 16.15 -2.05
C LYS A 209 7.35 15.13 -1.53
N VAL A 210 7.24 13.95 -2.14
CA VAL A 210 6.32 12.90 -1.67
C VAL A 210 6.79 12.33 -0.33
N LEU A 211 8.09 12.07 -0.18
CA LEU A 211 8.66 11.63 1.11
C LEU A 211 8.41 12.68 2.20
N ALA A 212 8.67 13.96 1.92
CA ALA A 212 8.43 15.03 2.88
C ALA A 212 6.95 15.26 3.20
N GLY A 213 6.05 15.13 2.21
CA GLY A 213 4.63 15.39 2.38
C GLY A 213 3.81 14.21 2.90
N VAL A 214 4.30 12.98 2.78
CA VAL A 214 3.56 11.76 3.17
C VAL A 214 4.30 10.96 4.23
N VAL A 215 5.56 10.58 3.97
CA VAL A 215 6.30 9.70 4.88
C VAL A 215 6.62 10.41 6.19
N LEU A 216 7.16 11.63 6.14
CA LEU A 216 7.57 12.33 7.35
C LEU A 216 6.39 12.60 8.31
N PRO A 217 5.23 13.13 7.88
CA PRO A 217 4.10 13.35 8.79
C PRO A 217 3.56 12.06 9.41
N VAL A 218 3.51 10.97 8.64
CA VAL A 218 3.05 9.66 9.15
C VAL A 218 4.03 9.13 10.20
N LEU A 219 5.34 9.13 9.91
CA LEU A 219 6.34 8.61 10.85
C LEU A 219 6.49 9.50 12.09
N ALA A 220 6.37 10.82 11.95
CA ALA A 220 6.33 11.74 13.07
C ALA A 220 5.11 11.49 13.97
N GLY A 221 3.95 11.19 13.37
CA GLY A 221 2.75 10.84 14.12
C GLY A 221 2.88 9.51 14.86
N LEU A 222 3.42 8.48 14.20
CA LEU A 222 3.73 7.21 14.88
C LEU A 222 4.76 7.38 16.00
N TYR A 223 5.75 8.27 15.80
CA TYR A 223 6.69 8.63 16.85
C TYR A 223 5.96 9.26 18.05
N ALA A 224 5.06 10.21 17.82
CA ALA A 224 4.26 10.83 18.88
C ALA A 224 3.45 9.77 19.65
N VAL A 225 2.73 8.88 18.95
CA VAL A 225 1.98 7.78 19.56
C VAL A 225 2.88 6.87 20.39
N SER A 226 4.10 6.57 19.91
CA SER A 226 5.02 5.68 20.63
C SER A 226 5.47 6.22 21.99
N LYS A 227 5.39 7.55 22.20
CA LYS A 227 5.82 8.23 23.43
C LYS A 227 4.72 8.40 24.46
N GLU A 228 3.47 8.16 24.09
CA GLU A 228 2.35 8.26 25.02
C GLU A 228 2.28 7.06 25.97
N PRO A 229 1.76 7.21 27.20
CA PRO A 229 1.48 6.07 28.05
C PRO A 229 0.41 5.16 27.41
N LEU A 230 0.49 3.86 27.70
CA LEU A 230 -0.56 2.90 27.34
C LEU A 230 -1.77 3.10 28.24
N LEU A 231 -2.94 3.29 27.63
CA LEU A 231 -4.22 3.44 28.33
C LEU A 231 -5.09 2.22 28.11
N LEU A 232 -4.52 1.04 28.40
CA LEU A 232 -5.16 -0.26 28.21
C LEU A 232 -5.43 -0.96 29.54
N PHE A 233 -6.61 -1.54 29.67
CA PHE A 233 -6.87 -2.52 30.71
C PHE A 233 -5.97 -3.74 30.49
N SER A 234 -5.50 -4.35 31.59
CA SER A 234 -4.62 -5.52 31.56
C SER A 234 -5.23 -6.74 30.85
N SER A 235 -6.56 -6.85 30.84
CA SER A 235 -7.28 -7.86 30.05
C SER A 235 -7.13 -7.62 28.55
N MET A 236 -7.36 -6.39 28.08
CA MET A 236 -7.24 -6.03 26.67
C MET A 236 -5.78 -6.12 26.19
N ALA A 237 -4.83 -5.65 27.01
CA ALA A 237 -3.41 -5.76 26.71
C ALA A 237 -3.01 -7.22 26.43
N ARG A 238 -3.47 -8.18 27.25
CA ARG A 238 -3.22 -9.62 27.00
C ARG A 238 -3.79 -10.12 25.68
N ARG A 239 -4.98 -9.66 25.29
CA ARG A 239 -5.59 -10.01 24.00
C ARG A 239 -4.74 -9.48 22.84
N TYR A 240 -4.36 -8.21 22.90
CA TYR A 240 -3.52 -7.58 21.88
C TYR A 240 -2.15 -8.22 21.77
N GLU A 241 -1.49 -8.49 22.89
CA GLU A 241 -0.19 -9.17 22.90
C GLU A 241 -0.26 -10.55 22.27
N ALA A 242 -1.35 -11.28 22.46
CA ALA A 242 -1.56 -12.55 21.80
C ALA A 242 -1.66 -12.39 20.28
N VAL A 243 -2.35 -11.37 19.77
CA VAL A 243 -2.39 -11.08 18.31
C VAL A 243 -0.97 -10.95 17.74
N PHE A 244 -0.07 -10.25 18.44
CA PHE A 244 1.31 -10.10 17.99
C PHE A 244 2.11 -11.41 18.13
N ASN A 245 2.04 -12.09 19.28
CA ASN A 245 2.88 -13.25 19.57
C ASN A 245 2.39 -14.57 18.93
N SER A 246 1.09 -14.86 18.95
CA SER A 246 0.55 -16.14 18.48
C SER A 246 0.37 -16.17 16.96
N GLU A 247 -0.08 -15.05 16.38
CA GLU A 247 -0.46 -15.03 14.96
C GLU A 247 0.64 -14.46 14.06
N SER A 248 1.45 -13.51 14.55
CA SER A 248 2.43 -12.81 13.71
C SER A 248 3.85 -13.32 13.91
N TRP A 249 4.32 -14.13 12.96
CA TRP A 249 5.67 -14.72 13.03
C TRP A 249 6.79 -13.70 13.14
N ILE A 250 6.65 -12.51 12.54
CA ILE A 250 7.66 -11.46 12.54
C ILE A 250 7.86 -10.81 13.92
N TYR A 251 6.83 -10.82 14.76
CA TYR A 251 6.89 -10.29 16.13
C TYR A 251 7.42 -11.31 17.14
N ARG A 252 7.70 -12.54 16.70
CA ARG A 252 8.34 -13.60 17.49
C ARG A 252 9.85 -13.71 17.30
N LEU A 253 10.40 -13.01 16.30
CA LEU A 253 11.84 -12.97 16.01
C LEU A 253 12.56 -12.01 16.96
#